data_AF-A0A8C8R7U9-F1
#
_entry.id   AF-A0A8C8R7U9-F1
#
_cell.length_a   1.000
_cell.length_b   1.000
_cell.length_c   1.000
_cell.angle_alpha   90.00
_cell.angle_beta   90.00
_cell.angle_gamma   90.00
#
_symmetry.space_group_name_H-M   'P 1'
#
loop_
_entity.id
_entity.type
_entity.pdbx_description
1 polymer ?
#
loop_
_entity_poly.entity_id
_entity_poly.type
_entity_poly.pdbx_seq_one_letter_code
_entity_poly.pdbx_strand_id
1 'polypeptide(L)'
;DHFCPEKKSNSSAVGAISVCEGCQGVISDRFLLRLNDTLWHERCVRCASCKAPLETTCFYRDKKLYCKLDYEKLFAVKCGGCFEGIAPSEFVMRAQKSVYHLSCFCCCVCERRLQKGDEFVLKEGQLLCKNDYEKERELLGLVSPASSDSGKGELLNSEKRAFGPVLWGVNPGPYRIIPDYYYYCLIVWL
;
A
#
# COMPACT_ATOMS: atom_id res chain seq x y z
N ASP A 1 67.30 2.06 -7.18
CA ASP A 1 66.44 1.74 -6.01
C ASP A 1 65.05 1.27 -6.42
N HIS A 2 64.95 0.06 -6.99
CA HIS A 2 63.68 -0.66 -7.18
C HIS A 2 63.76 -1.94 -6.37
N PHE A 3 63.11 -1.99 -5.21
CA PHE A 3 62.79 -3.24 -4.55
C PHE A 3 61.50 -3.08 -3.75
N CYS A 4 60.42 -3.64 -4.31
CA CYS A 4 59.11 -3.78 -3.70
C CYS A 4 59.18 -4.90 -2.65
N PRO A 5 58.68 -4.73 -1.42
CA PRO A 5 58.55 -5.86 -0.50
C PRO A 5 57.29 -6.65 -0.87
N GLU A 6 57.49 -7.83 -1.45
CA GLU A 6 56.50 -8.90 -1.44
C GLU A 6 56.29 -9.45 -0.01
N LYS A 7 55.15 -10.15 0.14
CA LYS A 7 54.78 -11.17 1.15
C LYS A 7 53.76 -10.65 2.19
N LYS A 8 52.61 -11.29 2.42
CA LYS A 8 52.24 -12.70 2.25
C LYS A 8 50.77 -12.87 1.82
N SER A 9 50.56 -13.54 0.70
CA SER A 9 49.36 -14.35 0.46
C SER A 9 49.41 -15.57 1.39
N ASN A 10 48.43 -15.72 2.28
CA ASN A 10 48.21 -16.96 2.98
C ASN A 10 46.73 -17.36 2.83
N SER A 11 46.52 -18.35 1.98
CA SER A 11 45.27 -19.05 1.72
C SER A 11 44.85 -19.92 2.92
N SER A 12 43.56 -19.86 3.26
CA SER A 12 42.70 -20.93 3.83
C SER A 12 41.86 -20.46 5.01
N ALA A 13 40.82 -19.70 4.70
CA ALA A 13 39.49 -19.99 5.22
C ALA A 13 38.59 -19.98 3.99
N VAL A 14 37.59 -20.85 3.90
CA VAL A 14 36.45 -20.60 3.00
C VAL A 14 35.70 -19.42 3.64
N GLY A 15 36.29 -18.23 3.56
CA GLY A 15 35.76 -17.00 4.12
C GLY A 15 34.64 -16.59 3.20
N ALA A 16 33.41 -16.63 3.72
CA ALA A 16 32.23 -16.22 2.98
C ALA A 16 32.51 -14.89 2.26
N ILE A 17 32.42 -14.89 0.94
CA ILE A 17 32.55 -13.67 0.14
C ILE A 17 31.32 -12.82 0.48
N SER A 18 31.51 -11.80 1.30
CA SER A 18 30.46 -10.84 1.63
C SER A 18 30.22 -9.92 0.44
N VAL A 19 29.07 -10.02 -0.22
CA VAL A 19 28.70 -9.17 -1.36
C VAL A 19 27.71 -8.10 -0.91
N CYS A 20 27.93 -6.87 -1.35
CA CYS A 20 27.06 -5.74 -1.04
C CYS A 20 25.79 -5.79 -1.90
N GLU A 21 24.60 -5.81 -1.30
CA GLU A 21 23.35 -5.82 -2.07
C GLU A 21 23.16 -4.51 -2.86
N GLY A 22 23.68 -3.39 -2.35
CA GLY A 22 23.54 -2.07 -2.97
C GLY A 22 24.36 -1.85 -4.24
N CYS A 23 25.59 -2.36 -4.29
CA CYS A 23 26.48 -2.16 -5.45
C CYS A 23 26.92 -3.46 -6.14
N GLN A 24 26.53 -4.62 -5.60
CA GLN A 24 26.90 -5.96 -6.06
C GLN A 24 28.41 -6.24 -6.05
N GLY A 25 29.20 -5.36 -5.42
CA GLY A 25 30.64 -5.52 -5.24
C GLY A 25 30.98 -6.31 -3.97
N VAL A 26 32.17 -6.89 -3.94
CA VAL A 26 32.70 -7.56 -2.75
C VAL A 26 32.95 -6.53 -1.64
N ILE A 27 32.57 -6.88 -0.42
CA ILE A 27 32.82 -6.12 0.80
C ILE A 27 34.20 -6.52 1.32
N SER A 28 35.17 -5.64 1.11
CA SER A 28 36.50 -5.68 1.70
C SER A 28 36.70 -4.63 2.79
N ASP A 29 35.63 -3.91 3.16
CA ASP A 29 35.65 -2.84 4.15
C ASP A 29 35.85 -3.44 5.56
N ARG A 30 36.46 -2.65 6.47
CA ARG A 30 36.70 -3.07 7.86
C ARG A 30 35.40 -3.28 8.66
N PHE A 31 34.39 -2.48 8.36
CA PHE A 31 33.07 -2.52 8.98
C PHE A 31 32.03 -2.81 7.91
N LEU A 32 31.07 -3.67 8.23
CA LEU A 32 29.99 -4.02 7.32
C LEU A 32 28.65 -3.92 8.04
N LEU A 33 27.64 -3.47 7.31
CA LEU A 33 26.31 -3.26 7.87
C LEU A 33 25.41 -4.43 7.44
N ARG A 34 24.70 -5.01 8.40
CA ARG A 34 23.69 -6.05 8.13
C ARG A 34 22.28 -5.47 8.22
N LEU A 35 21.49 -5.72 7.18
CA LEU A 35 20.11 -5.25 7.02
C LEU A 35 19.24 -6.40 6.53
N ASN A 36 18.31 -6.91 7.35
CA ASN A 36 17.40 -8.02 7.00
C ASN A 36 18.12 -9.18 6.26
N ASP A 37 19.27 -9.61 6.78
CA ASP A 37 20.13 -10.67 6.23
C ASP A 37 20.95 -10.33 4.97
N THR A 38 20.87 -9.10 4.48
CA THR A 38 21.75 -8.59 3.41
C THR A 38 22.91 -7.80 4.00
N LEU A 39 24.03 -7.78 3.27
CA LEU A 39 25.23 -7.04 3.66
C LEU A 39 25.40 -5.80 2.78
N TRP A 40 25.89 -4.73 3.40
CA TRP A 40 26.05 -3.43 2.74
C TRP A 40 27.37 -2.79 3.15
N HIS A 41 28.03 -2.10 2.21
CA HIS A 41 29.10 -1.18 2.55
C HIS A 41 28.53 0.02 3.31
N GLU A 42 29.31 0.60 4.22
CA GLU A 42 28.98 1.85 4.92
C GLU A 42 28.57 2.96 3.93
N ARG A 43 29.35 3.12 2.85
CA ARG A 43 29.06 4.11 1.79
C ARG A 43 27.79 3.83 0.99
N CYS A 44 27.33 2.57 0.94
CA CYS A 44 26.17 2.14 0.18
C CYS A 44 24.86 2.28 0.99
N VAL A 45 24.94 2.44 2.31
CA VAL A 45 23.78 2.66 3.18
C VAL A 45 23.34 4.13 3.10
N ARG A 46 22.64 4.46 2.01
CA ARG A 46 22.15 5.81 1.69
C ARG A 46 20.73 5.75 1.14
N CYS A 47 19.97 6.81 1.37
CA CYS A 47 18.63 6.95 0.79
C CYS A 47 18.72 6.97 -0.75
N ALA A 48 17.92 6.16 -1.42
CA ALA A 48 17.88 6.10 -2.88
C ALA A 48 17.34 7.39 -3.52
N SER A 49 16.49 8.13 -2.80
CA SER A 49 15.90 9.41 -3.22
C SER A 49 16.85 10.59 -2.95
N CYS A 50 17.07 10.96 -1.68
CA CYS A 50 17.87 12.13 -1.33
C CYS A 50 19.39 11.90 -1.22
N LYS A 51 19.87 10.66 -1.33
CA LYS A 51 21.30 10.26 -1.18
C LYS A 51 21.94 10.53 0.19
N ALA A 52 21.15 10.94 1.18
CA ALA A 52 21.61 11.12 2.55
C ALA A 52 22.06 9.77 3.16
N PRO A 53 23.13 9.74 3.97
CA PRO A 53 23.52 8.55 4.73
C PRO A 53 22.44 8.15 5.73
N LEU A 54 22.28 6.85 5.97
CA LEU A 54 21.33 6.30 6.95
C LEU A 54 22.15 5.68 8.09
N GLU A 55 21.93 6.12 9.33
CA GLU A 55 22.83 5.78 10.45
C GLU A 55 22.23 4.76 11.43
N THR A 56 20.95 4.92 11.79
CA THR A 56 20.31 4.14 12.86
C THR A 56 19.18 3.25 12.36
N THR A 57 18.32 3.82 11.51
CA THR A 57 17.13 3.16 10.99
C THR A 57 16.93 3.53 9.53
N CYS A 58 16.38 2.60 8.77
CA CYS A 58 16.05 2.81 7.37
C CYS A 58 14.82 2.01 6.97
N PHE A 59 14.24 2.40 5.84
CA PHE A 59 13.18 1.67 5.18
C PHE A 59 13.74 0.95 3.96
N TYR A 60 13.57 -0.38 3.89
CA TYR A 60 14.01 -1.17 2.75
C TYR A 60 12.81 -1.51 1.86
N ARG A 61 12.88 -1.24 0.56
CA ARG A 61 11.82 -1.59 -0.41
C ARG A 61 12.40 -1.75 -1.79
N ASP A 62 11.99 -2.79 -2.52
CA ASP A 62 12.43 -3.05 -3.89
C ASP A 62 13.97 -3.00 -4.05
N LYS A 63 14.69 -3.61 -3.10
CA LYS A 63 16.16 -3.61 -3.02
C LYS A 63 16.83 -2.24 -2.84
N LYS A 64 16.07 -1.25 -2.39
CA LYS A 64 16.54 0.12 -2.15
C LYS A 64 16.28 0.55 -0.71
N LEU A 65 17.17 1.39 -0.21
CA LEU A 65 17.05 1.98 1.12
C LEU A 65 16.48 3.40 1.01
N TYR A 66 15.62 3.77 1.95
CA TYR A 66 14.97 5.07 2.00
C TYR A 66 15.05 5.64 3.43
N CYS A 67 15.19 6.96 3.54
CA CYS A 67 14.96 7.65 4.80
C CYS A 67 13.46 7.71 5.09
N LYS A 68 13.07 7.96 6.35
CA LYS A 68 11.67 8.07 6.76
C LYS A 68 10.88 9.04 5.89
N LEU A 69 11.42 10.23 5.68
CA LEU A 69 10.73 11.32 4.96
C LEU A 69 10.48 10.98 3.49
N ASP A 70 11.48 10.45 2.79
CA ASP A 70 11.32 10.03 1.40
C ASP A 70 10.43 8.78 1.28
N TYR A 71 10.53 7.85 2.22
CA TYR A 71 9.68 6.66 2.22
C TYR A 71 8.21 7.02 2.38
N GLU A 72 7.89 7.86 3.36
CA GLU A 72 6.53 8.38 3.57
C GLU A 72 6.06 9.15 2.33
N LYS A 73 6.90 10.02 1.75
CA LYS A 73 6.52 10.79 0.55
C LYS A 73 6.25 9.92 -0.68
N LEU A 74 7.09 8.91 -0.93
CA LEU A 74 7.03 8.08 -2.14
C LEU A 74 6.02 6.94 -2.02
N PHE A 75 5.83 6.41 -0.82
CA PHE A 75 5.05 5.19 -0.58
C PHE A 75 3.93 5.36 0.44
N ALA A 76 3.54 6.61 0.75
CA ALA A 76 2.35 6.89 1.55
C ALA A 76 1.13 6.16 0.97
N VAL A 77 0.39 5.51 1.87
CA VAL A 77 -0.96 5.04 1.55
C VAL A 77 -1.85 6.28 1.43
N LYS A 78 -2.49 6.43 0.27
CA LYS A 78 -3.39 7.56 0.01
C LYS A 78 -4.83 7.17 0.26
N CYS A 79 -5.59 8.10 0.81
CA CYS A 79 -7.02 7.96 1.00
C CYS A 79 -7.74 7.93 -0.36
N GLY A 80 -8.57 6.93 -0.60
CA GLY A 80 -9.39 6.84 -1.83
C GLY A 80 -10.48 7.91 -1.94
N GLY A 81 -10.76 8.66 -0.87
CA GLY A 81 -11.77 9.72 -0.85
C GLY A 81 -11.19 11.12 -1.04
N CYS A 82 -10.16 11.48 -0.28
CA CYS A 82 -9.54 12.82 -0.33
C CYS A 82 -8.17 12.85 -1.03
N PHE A 83 -7.62 11.71 -1.43
CA PHE A 83 -6.30 11.56 -2.07
C PHE A 83 -5.08 12.00 -1.25
N GLU A 84 -5.30 12.48 -0.02
CA GLU A 84 -4.24 12.80 0.92
C GLU A 84 -3.60 11.54 1.53
N GLY A 85 -2.35 11.68 1.96
CA GLY A 85 -1.62 10.61 2.64
C GLY A 85 -2.21 10.31 4.02
N ILE A 86 -2.39 9.03 4.31
CA ILE A 86 -2.88 8.55 5.60
C ILE A 86 -1.69 8.28 6.53
N ALA A 87 -1.74 8.79 7.76
CA ALA A 87 -0.67 8.55 8.71
C ALA A 87 -0.71 7.10 9.26
N PRO A 88 0.45 6.46 9.53
CA PRO A 88 0.48 5.09 10.05
C PRO A 88 -0.22 4.88 11.41
N SER A 89 -0.36 5.95 12.20
CA SER A 89 -1.04 5.94 13.50
C SER A 89 -2.56 6.09 13.41
N GLU A 90 -3.08 6.50 12.26
CA GLU A 90 -4.50 6.76 12.06
C GLU A 90 -5.31 5.49 11.88
N PHE A 91 -6.56 5.52 12.37
CA PHE A 91 -7.54 4.51 12.08
C PHE A 91 -8.12 4.73 10.69
N VAL A 92 -8.32 3.64 9.96
CA VAL A 92 -8.80 3.67 8.58
C VAL A 92 -9.93 2.70 8.35
N MET A 93 -10.67 2.93 7.26
CA MET A 93 -11.61 2.00 6.68
C MET A 93 -11.01 1.43 5.39
N ARG A 94 -11.35 0.19 5.05
CA ARG A 94 -10.95 -0.44 3.79
C ARG A 94 -12.17 -0.86 3.02
N ALA A 95 -12.17 -0.49 1.75
CA ALA A 95 -13.07 -1.06 0.76
C ALA A 95 -12.21 -1.68 -0.33
N GLN A 96 -12.21 -3.01 -0.39
CA GLN A 96 -11.44 -3.81 -1.34
C GLN A 96 -9.92 -3.49 -1.32
N LYS A 97 -9.41 -2.82 -2.36
CA LYS A 97 -8.00 -2.45 -2.54
C LYS A 97 -7.69 -1.02 -2.06
N SER A 98 -8.72 -0.23 -1.74
CA SER A 98 -8.58 1.16 -1.35
C SER A 98 -8.74 1.34 0.16
N VAL A 99 -8.02 2.31 0.70
CA VAL A 99 -8.03 2.70 2.11
C VAL A 99 -8.58 4.12 2.23
N TYR A 100 -9.35 4.39 3.27
CA TYR A 100 -10.02 5.67 3.49
C TYR A 100 -9.84 6.12 4.93
N HIS A 101 -9.73 7.43 5.14
CA HIS A 101 -9.88 8.00 6.49
C HIS A 101 -11.28 7.71 7.04
N LEU A 102 -11.43 7.69 8.37
CA LEU A 102 -12.75 7.54 9.01
C LEU A 102 -13.72 8.68 8.65
N SER A 103 -13.21 9.88 8.37
CA SER A 103 -14.00 11.01 7.87
C SER A 103 -14.40 10.87 6.41
N CYS A 104 -13.57 10.24 5.59
CA CYS A 104 -13.81 10.08 4.16
C CYS A 104 -14.62 8.83 3.81
N PHE A 105 -14.91 7.95 4.77
CA PHE A 105 -15.72 6.75 4.55
C PHE A 105 -17.22 7.07 4.67
N CYS A 106 -17.71 7.89 3.74
CA CYS A 106 -19.08 8.37 3.69
C CYS A 106 -19.72 8.07 2.33
N CYS A 107 -21.05 8.03 2.31
CA CYS A 107 -21.80 7.91 1.06
C CYS A 107 -21.63 9.17 0.21
N CYS A 108 -21.35 9.04 -1.09
CA CYS A 108 -21.20 10.18 -2.00
C CYS A 108 -22.52 10.92 -2.30
N VAL A 109 -23.68 10.35 -1.92
CA VAL A 109 -25.01 10.93 -2.17
C VAL A 109 -25.54 11.65 -0.94
N CYS A 110 -25.64 10.95 0.19
CA CYS A 110 -26.19 11.53 1.42
C CYS A 110 -25.12 12.03 2.41
N GLU A 111 -23.84 11.90 2.09
CA GLU A 111 -22.68 12.29 2.93
C GLU A 111 -22.61 11.62 4.31
N ARG A 112 -23.53 10.70 4.60
CA ARG A 112 -23.55 9.94 5.85
C ARG A 112 -22.34 9.01 5.91
N ARG A 113 -21.66 9.05 7.05
CA ARG A 113 -20.59 8.11 7.41
C ARG A 113 -21.15 6.69 7.52
N LEU A 114 -20.50 5.75 6.85
CA LEU A 114 -20.85 4.33 6.92
C LEU A 114 -20.22 3.74 8.18
N GLN A 115 -21.06 3.30 9.13
CA GLN A 115 -20.62 2.74 10.40
C GLN A 115 -20.36 1.23 10.29
N LYS A 116 -19.77 0.65 11.33
CA LYS A 116 -19.57 -0.81 11.40
C LYS A 116 -20.92 -1.52 11.26
N GLY A 117 -20.98 -2.51 10.38
CA GLY A 117 -22.21 -3.25 10.08
C GLY A 117 -23.09 -2.61 9.01
N ASP A 118 -22.82 -1.36 8.60
CA ASP A 118 -23.54 -0.77 7.47
C ASP A 118 -23.17 -1.49 6.17
N GLU A 119 -24.20 -1.70 5.35
CA GLU A 119 -24.07 -2.22 4.00
C GLU A 119 -23.80 -1.09 3.01
N PHE A 120 -22.81 -1.30 2.14
CA PHE A 120 -22.40 -0.32 1.16
C PHE A 120 -21.99 -0.97 -0.17
N VAL A 121 -21.95 -0.13 -1.20
CA VAL A 121 -21.49 -0.46 -2.54
C VAL A 121 -20.31 0.44 -2.88
N LEU A 122 -19.25 -0.15 -3.44
CA LEU A 122 -18.14 0.61 -4.05
C LEU A 122 -18.29 0.56 -5.57
N LYS A 123 -18.68 1.68 -6.19
CA LYS A 123 -18.86 1.83 -7.64
C LYS A 123 -17.85 2.84 -8.14
N GLU A 124 -16.93 2.42 -9.02
CA GLU A 124 -15.91 3.31 -9.63
C GLU A 124 -15.09 4.13 -8.60
N GLY A 125 -14.85 3.57 -7.40
CA GLY A 125 -14.14 4.25 -6.31
C GLY A 125 -15.03 5.12 -5.40
N GLN A 126 -16.31 5.29 -5.72
CA GLN A 126 -17.30 6.00 -4.93
C GLN A 126 -18.06 5.04 -4.00
N LEU A 127 -18.25 5.47 -2.75
CA LEU A 127 -18.98 4.72 -1.73
C LEU A 127 -20.45 5.13 -1.76
N LEU A 128 -21.35 4.17 -1.91
CA LEU A 128 -22.79 4.36 -1.77
C LEU A 128 -23.33 3.53 -0.62
N CYS A 129 -24.22 4.10 0.18
CA CYS A 129 -24.95 3.31 1.16
C CYS A 129 -26.01 2.45 0.46
N LYS A 130 -26.45 1.36 1.12
CA LYS A 130 -27.55 0.51 0.64
C LYS A 130 -28.77 1.30 0.16
N ASN A 131 -29.25 2.23 0.99
CA ASN A 131 -30.48 2.96 0.72
C ASN A 131 -30.40 3.84 -0.53
N ASP A 132 -29.29 4.57 -0.71
CA ASP A 132 -29.12 5.42 -1.89
C ASP A 132 -28.80 4.60 -3.15
N TYR A 133 -28.10 3.49 -2.99
CA TYR A 133 -27.89 2.54 -4.08
C TYR A 133 -29.21 1.92 -4.58
N GLU A 134 -30.09 1.50 -3.66
CA GLU A 134 -31.41 0.95 -4.01
C GLU A 134 -32.29 1.99 -4.70
N LYS A 135 -32.29 3.25 -4.23
CA LYS A 135 -33.00 4.37 -4.88
C LYS A 135 -32.47 4.66 -6.28
N GLU A 136 -31.15 4.73 -6.47
CA GLU A 136 -30.54 4.93 -7.79
C GLU A 136 -30.96 3.79 -8.74
N ARG A 137 -30.96 2.54 -8.25
CA ARG A 137 -31.38 1.38 -9.02
C ARG A 137 -32.87 1.44 -9.42
N GLU A 138 -33.75 1.84 -8.51
CA GLU A 138 -35.18 2.00 -8.80
C GLU A 138 -35.42 3.11 -9.83
N LEU A 139 -34.77 4.27 -9.66
CA LEU A 139 -34.87 5.37 -10.61
C LEU A 139 -34.41 4.95 -12.01
N LEU A 140 -33.29 4.23 -12.11
CA LEU A 140 -32.78 3.69 -13.37
C LEU A 140 -33.71 2.62 -13.97
N GLY A 141 -34.41 1.83 -13.14
CA GLY A 141 -35.40 0.86 -13.58
C GLY A 141 -36.70 1.49 -14.12
N LEU A 142 -37.04 2.71 -13.69
CA LEU A 142 -38.23 3.43 -14.12
C LEU A 142 -38.02 4.25 -15.42
N VAL A 143 -36.79 4.39 -15.91
CA VAL A 143 -36.49 5.05 -17.21
C VAL A 143 -36.72 4.10 -18.40
N SER A 144 -37.75 3.25 -18.34
CA SER A 144 -38.33 2.71 -19.57
C SER A 144 -39.18 3.83 -20.20
N PRO A 145 -38.96 4.22 -21.46
CA PRO A 145 -39.76 5.27 -22.08
C PRO A 145 -41.21 4.82 -22.06
N ALA A 146 -42.04 5.58 -21.37
CA ALA A 146 -43.48 5.41 -21.37
C ALA A 146 -43.99 5.56 -22.80
N SER A 147 -44.27 4.45 -23.47
CA SER A 147 -45.34 4.39 -24.45
C SER A 147 -46.56 3.84 -23.73
N SER A 148 -47.53 4.71 -23.51
CA SER A 148 -48.87 4.41 -23.00
C SER A 148 -49.47 3.20 -23.72
N ASP A 149 -49.96 2.19 -23.00
CA ASP A 149 -51.34 1.71 -23.07
C ASP A 149 -51.63 0.67 -21.97
N SER A 150 -52.91 0.51 -21.70
CA SER A 150 -53.55 -0.11 -20.56
C SER A 150 -53.48 -1.65 -20.54
N GLY A 151 -53.31 -2.21 -19.34
CA GLY A 151 -53.95 -3.49 -19.00
C GLY A 151 -53.04 -4.67 -18.65
N LYS A 152 -53.47 -5.34 -17.57
CA LYS A 152 -53.15 -6.71 -17.12
C LYS A 152 -51.79 -6.89 -16.44
N GLY A 153 -51.86 -7.14 -15.13
CA GLY A 153 -50.77 -7.75 -14.42
C GLY A 153 -50.53 -9.16 -14.95
N GLU A 154 -49.28 -9.55 -14.99
CA GLU A 154 -48.82 -10.93 -14.83
C GLU A 154 -47.32 -10.92 -14.55
N LEU A 155 -46.93 -11.83 -13.67
CA LEU A 155 -45.58 -12.04 -13.19
C LEU A 155 -44.62 -12.31 -14.35
N LEU A 156 -43.56 -11.51 -14.47
CA LEU A 156 -42.36 -11.91 -15.21
C LEU A 156 -41.13 -11.78 -14.31
N ASN A 157 -40.82 -12.95 -13.78
CA ASN A 157 -39.51 -13.42 -13.39
C ASN A 157 -38.39 -12.87 -14.28
N SER A 158 -37.20 -12.75 -13.67
CA SER A 158 -35.90 -12.88 -14.34
C SER A 158 -35.51 -11.82 -15.36
N GLU A 159 -35.17 -10.63 -14.89
CA GLU A 159 -34.13 -9.83 -15.56
C GLU A 159 -32.95 -9.62 -14.63
N LYS A 160 -32.09 -10.65 -14.63
CA LYS A 160 -30.65 -10.46 -14.53
C LYS A 160 -30.21 -9.54 -15.68
N ARG A 161 -30.44 -8.23 -15.59
CA ARG A 161 -29.94 -7.26 -16.57
C ARG A 161 -29.07 -6.20 -15.90
N ALA A 162 -27.78 -6.39 -16.16
CA ALA A 162 -26.86 -5.33 -16.59
C ALA A 162 -26.41 -4.28 -15.58
N PHE A 163 -26.20 -4.65 -14.33
CA PHE A 163 -25.13 -4.03 -13.56
C PHE A 163 -24.07 -5.11 -13.35
N GLY A 164 -22.83 -4.83 -13.76
CA GLY A 164 -21.67 -5.72 -13.54
C GLY A 164 -21.56 -6.11 -12.06
N PRO A 165 -20.67 -7.03 -11.67
CA PRO A 165 -20.62 -7.56 -10.30
C PRO A 165 -20.53 -6.41 -9.28
N VAL A 166 -21.68 -6.04 -8.70
CA VAL A 166 -21.75 -5.02 -7.67
C VAL A 166 -21.29 -5.70 -6.41
N LEU A 167 -20.07 -5.37 -5.99
CA LEU A 167 -19.43 -5.99 -4.85
C LEU A 167 -19.99 -5.38 -3.58
N TRP A 168 -21.05 -6.02 -3.07
CA TRP A 168 -21.66 -5.70 -1.79
C TRP A 168 -20.62 -5.87 -0.67
N GLY A 169 -20.41 -4.82 0.11
CA GLY A 169 -19.52 -4.82 1.26
C GLY A 169 -20.30 -4.59 2.55
N VAL A 170 -19.95 -5.33 3.60
CA VAL A 170 -20.34 -5.00 4.97
C VAL A 170 -19.15 -4.34 5.63
N ASN A 171 -19.33 -3.16 6.22
CA ASN A 171 -18.24 -2.44 6.85
C ASN A 171 -17.74 -3.20 8.11
N PRO A 172 -16.50 -3.73 8.12
CA PRO A 172 -15.97 -4.45 9.28
C PRO A 172 -15.65 -3.50 10.46
N GLY A 173 -15.64 -2.19 10.22
CA GLY A 173 -15.25 -1.17 11.18
C GLY A 173 -13.79 -0.73 11.01
N PRO A 174 -13.36 0.26 11.83
CA PRO A 174 -12.04 0.85 11.73
C PRO A 174 -10.95 -0.12 12.16
N TYR A 175 -9.84 -0.14 11.43
CA TYR A 175 -8.63 -0.84 11.83
C TYR A 175 -7.41 0.06 11.61
N ARG A 176 -6.28 -0.27 12.23
CA ARG A 176 -5.03 0.44 11.98
C ARG A 176 -4.38 -0.11 10.72
N ILE A 177 -3.88 0.77 9.85
CA ILE A 177 -2.89 0.32 8.88
C ILE A 177 -1.74 -0.22 9.73
N ILE A 178 -1.53 -1.53 9.70
CA ILE A 178 -0.30 -2.11 10.22
C ILE A 178 0.75 -1.58 9.24
N PRO A 179 1.60 -0.59 9.61
CA PRO A 179 2.71 -0.23 8.75
C PRO A 179 3.44 -1.54 8.52
N ASP A 180 3.73 -1.88 7.26
CA ASP A 180 4.39 -3.14 6.95
C ASP A 180 5.70 -3.22 7.77
N TYR A 181 5.63 -3.89 8.93
CA TYR A 181 6.71 -3.96 9.93
C TYR A 181 7.93 -4.69 9.37
N TYR A 182 7.80 -5.28 8.18
CA TYR A 182 8.83 -5.99 7.43
C TYR A 182 9.95 -5.09 6.87
N TYR A 183 9.83 -3.76 6.96
CA TYR A 183 10.75 -2.85 6.27
C TYR A 183 11.54 -1.91 7.19
N TYR A 184 11.25 -1.92 8.49
CA TYR A 184 11.99 -1.14 9.47
C TYR A 184 13.26 -1.91 9.84
N CYS A 185 14.38 -1.55 9.21
CA CYS A 185 15.63 -2.26 9.43
C CYS A 185 16.47 -1.48 10.44
N LEU A 186 16.89 -2.16 11.51
CA LEU A 186 17.95 -1.66 12.38
C LEU A 186 19.29 -1.89 11.68
N ILE A 187 20.08 -0.84 11.57
CA ILE A 187 21.44 -0.94 11.06
C ILE A 187 22.31 -1.53 12.17
N VAL A 188 22.78 -2.77 11.97
CA VAL A 188 23.73 -3.41 12.88
C VAL A 188 25.12 -3.28 12.28
N TRP A 189 26.00 -2.62 13.04
CA TRP A 189 27.43 -2.52 12.74
C TRP A 189 28.11 -3.81 13.22
N LEU A 190 28.67 -4.57 12.27
CA LEU A 190 29.49 -5.77 12.52
C LEU A 190 30.96 -5.44 12.27
#